data_AF-A0A848V3I7-F1
#
_entry.id   AF-A0A848V3I7-F1
#
_cell.length_a   1.000
_cell.length_b   1.000
_cell.length_c   1.000
_cell.angle_alpha   90.00
_cell.angle_beta   90.00
_cell.angle_gamma   90.00
#
_symmetry.space_group_name_H-M   'P 1'
#
loop_
_entity.id
_entity.type
_entity.pdbx_description
1 polymer ?
#
loop_
_entity_poly.entity_id
_entity_poly.type
_entity_poly.pdbx_seq_one_letter_code
_entity_poly.pdbx_strand_id
1 'polypeptide(L)'
;IAFGMGIDKPDIRFVYHTNLPGSLEAYYQEIGRAGRDGSPAATALCYGLDDVRMRRQFIMDDGAGSDHQIRELKRLDALLSYCEASTCRRQVMLAYFGETADPCGNCDNCENPPAMVDATEPLQHILAAIEDTGARFGQAHIIAVARGADTARICQFGHENIASYGKAKSIGSPYLQGLIRQALASGHIDMDIARFGALTITEKGRAVLEAREPFRCKAIQTSKPKVRKRKKTEIESTMSERDHVLLLRLKAKRMEIARGLGKPAYIVFSDATLMDMAQKRPGSAEAMLDVSGVGAVKFERFGPAFLEVIAGE
;
A
#
# COMPACT_ATOMS: atom_id res chain seq x y z
N ILE A 1 -7.27 9.26 -17.89
CA ILE A 1 -7.47 10.61 -17.31
C ILE A 1 -8.50 11.34 -18.16
N ALA A 2 -9.59 11.80 -17.56
CA ALA A 2 -10.70 12.45 -18.28
C ALA A 2 -10.75 13.98 -18.07
N PHE A 3 -9.98 14.52 -17.11
CA PHE A 3 -9.98 15.95 -16.75
C PHE A 3 -8.56 16.51 -16.90
N GLY A 4 -8.37 17.52 -17.76
CA GLY A 4 -7.07 18.19 -17.94
C GLY A 4 -6.83 18.74 -19.35
N MET A 5 -7.31 18.07 -20.41
CA MET A 5 -7.20 18.62 -21.77
C MET A 5 -8.07 19.88 -21.89
N GLY A 6 -7.46 21.02 -22.25
CA GLY A 6 -8.16 22.29 -22.50
C GLY A 6 -8.27 23.27 -21.31
N ILE A 7 -7.86 22.89 -20.10
CA ILE A 7 -7.77 23.82 -18.97
C ILE A 7 -6.32 24.32 -18.87
N ASP A 8 -6.12 25.60 -19.18
CA ASP A 8 -4.84 26.30 -19.05
C ASP A 8 -4.89 27.31 -17.91
N LYS A 9 -4.74 26.81 -16.68
CA LYS A 9 -4.67 27.64 -15.48
C LYS A 9 -3.18 27.81 -15.11
N PRO A 10 -2.59 29.01 -15.24
CA PRO A 10 -1.15 29.18 -15.10
C PRO A 10 -0.64 29.06 -13.66
N ASP A 11 -1.53 29.30 -12.68
CA ASP A 11 -1.24 29.39 -11.25
C ASP A 11 -1.50 28.08 -10.47
N ILE A 12 -1.40 26.93 -11.13
CA ILE A 12 -1.50 25.62 -10.44
C ILE A 12 -0.26 25.42 -9.55
N ARG A 13 -0.47 25.40 -8.22
CA ARG A 13 0.61 25.26 -7.23
C ARG A 13 0.99 23.82 -6.93
N PHE A 14 0.13 22.86 -7.22
CA PHE A 14 0.47 21.46 -7.04
C PHE A 14 -0.24 20.52 -7.99
N VAL A 15 0.41 19.40 -8.29
CA VAL A 15 -0.17 18.24 -8.99
C VAL A 15 0.17 17.00 -8.18
N TYR A 16 -0.86 16.26 -7.74
CA TYR A 16 -0.70 15.01 -7.00
C TYR A 16 -1.29 13.86 -7.80
N HIS A 17 -0.46 12.84 -8.04
CA HIS A 17 -0.88 11.57 -8.60
C HIS A 17 -1.11 10.57 -7.46
N THR A 18 -2.36 10.17 -7.27
CA THR A 18 -2.71 9.15 -6.26
C THR A 18 -2.58 7.73 -6.80
N ASN A 19 -2.43 7.59 -8.11
CA ASN A 19 -2.33 6.33 -8.84
C ASN A 19 -1.22 6.47 -9.88
N LEU A 20 -0.67 5.34 -10.31
CA LEU A 20 0.40 5.31 -11.30
C LEU A 20 -0.09 5.85 -12.67
N PRO A 21 0.60 6.84 -13.27
CA PRO A 21 0.32 7.32 -14.62
C PRO A 21 0.41 6.23 -15.69
N GLY A 22 -0.14 6.53 -16.86
CA GLY A 22 -0.12 5.60 -17.99
C GLY A 22 1.29 5.27 -18.48
N SER A 23 2.17 6.26 -18.45
CA SER A 23 3.57 6.19 -18.86
C SER A 23 4.35 7.37 -18.26
N LEU A 24 5.68 7.38 -18.45
CA LEU A 24 6.51 8.50 -18.01
C LEU A 24 6.23 9.79 -18.81
N GLU A 25 5.87 9.66 -20.10
CA GLU A 25 5.45 10.80 -20.94
C GLU A 25 4.14 11.41 -20.44
N ALA A 26 3.17 10.56 -20.10
CA ALA A 26 1.90 11.01 -19.53
C ALA A 26 2.16 11.76 -18.21
N TYR A 27 2.98 11.18 -17.33
CA TYR A 27 3.38 11.82 -16.08
C TYR A 27 4.03 13.18 -16.31
N TYR A 28 5.00 13.28 -17.24
CA TYR A 28 5.68 14.53 -17.60
C TYR A 28 4.70 15.62 -18.07
N GLN A 29 3.78 15.27 -18.97
CA GLN A 29 2.75 16.18 -19.48
C GLN A 29 1.79 16.65 -18.38
N GLU A 30 1.43 15.76 -17.47
CA GLU A 30 0.48 16.03 -16.38
C GLU A 30 1.10 16.95 -15.33
N ILE A 31 2.33 16.65 -14.88
CA ILE A 31 3.04 17.50 -13.90
C ILE A 31 3.46 18.84 -14.49
N GLY A 32 3.71 18.92 -15.80
CA GLY A 32 4.05 20.16 -16.52
C GLY A 32 2.92 21.20 -16.58
N ARG A 33 1.76 20.90 -15.99
CA ARG A 33 0.67 21.87 -15.77
C ARG A 33 0.89 22.72 -14.52
N ALA A 34 1.70 22.26 -13.58
CA ALA A 34 2.05 23.00 -12.39
C ALA A 34 3.01 24.16 -12.74
N GLY A 35 2.82 25.33 -12.13
CA GLY A 35 3.82 26.41 -12.19
C GLY A 35 4.07 27.03 -13.56
N ARG A 36 3.08 27.09 -14.46
CA ARG A 36 3.24 27.72 -15.80
C ARG A 36 3.50 29.23 -15.72
N ASP A 37 3.09 29.87 -14.64
CA ASP A 37 3.45 31.26 -14.28
C ASP A 37 4.92 31.42 -13.82
N GLY A 38 5.71 30.35 -13.77
CA GLY A 38 7.09 30.34 -13.30
C GLY A 38 7.24 30.39 -11.78
N SER A 39 6.15 30.49 -11.03
CA SER A 39 6.20 30.46 -9.56
C SER A 39 6.40 29.03 -9.05
N PRO A 40 7.01 28.85 -7.86
CA PRO A 40 7.21 27.53 -7.27
C PRO A 40 5.92 26.70 -7.22
N ALA A 41 6.05 25.44 -7.59
CA ALA A 41 4.96 24.47 -7.56
C ALA A 41 5.50 23.08 -7.19
N ALA A 42 4.66 22.27 -6.57
CA ALA A 42 5.03 20.95 -6.07
C ALA A 42 4.34 19.83 -6.85
N THR A 43 5.06 18.76 -7.12
CA THR A 43 4.52 17.59 -7.81
C THR A 43 4.84 16.36 -6.99
N ALA A 44 3.87 15.47 -6.81
CA ALA A 44 4.08 14.24 -6.06
C ALA A 44 3.34 13.06 -6.70
N LEU A 45 3.99 11.90 -6.66
CA LEU A 45 3.46 10.64 -7.15
C LEU A 45 3.46 9.61 -6.03
N CYS A 46 2.26 9.11 -5.71
CA CYS A 46 2.05 7.97 -4.82
C CYS A 46 1.71 6.75 -5.68
N TYR A 47 2.37 5.63 -5.41
CA TYR A 47 2.04 4.34 -6.04
C TYR A 47 2.34 3.18 -5.10
N GLY A 48 1.60 2.10 -5.29
CA GLY A 48 1.79 0.80 -4.65
C GLY A 48 1.93 -0.32 -5.65
N LEU A 49 2.16 -1.54 -5.14
CA LEU A 49 2.28 -2.74 -5.97
C LEU A 49 0.95 -3.12 -6.65
N ASP A 50 -0.18 -2.80 -6.02
CA ASP A 50 -1.50 -3.02 -6.62
C ASP A 50 -1.70 -2.14 -7.87
N ASP A 51 -1.17 -0.91 -7.89
CA ASP A 51 -1.18 -0.05 -9.07
C ASP A 51 -0.37 -0.68 -10.22
N VAL A 52 0.81 -1.22 -9.89
CA VAL A 52 1.67 -1.91 -10.87
C VAL A 52 0.94 -3.10 -11.49
N ARG A 53 0.33 -3.95 -10.64
CA ARG A 53 -0.44 -5.11 -11.08
C ARG A 53 -1.62 -4.71 -11.95
N MET A 54 -2.41 -3.73 -11.50
CA MET A 54 -3.57 -3.24 -12.23
C MET A 54 -3.18 -2.67 -13.60
N ARG A 55 -2.10 -1.87 -13.66
CA ARG A 55 -1.63 -1.28 -14.91
C ARG A 55 -1.14 -2.35 -15.89
N ARG A 56 -0.39 -3.33 -15.40
CA ARG A 56 0.05 -4.50 -16.19
C ARG A 56 -1.14 -5.29 -16.74
N GLN A 57 -2.17 -5.53 -15.93
CA GLN A 57 -3.39 -6.20 -16.38
C GLN A 57 -4.09 -5.42 -17.50
N PHE A 58 -4.25 -4.09 -17.34
CA PHE A 58 -4.86 -3.26 -18.38
C PHE A 58 -4.10 -3.27 -19.70
N ILE A 59 -2.77 -3.39 -19.67
CA ILE A 59 -1.95 -3.53 -20.88
C ILE A 59 -2.19 -4.90 -21.54
N MET A 60 -2.35 -5.97 -20.77
CA MET A 60 -2.61 -7.30 -21.32
C MET A 60 -4.04 -7.44 -21.87
N ASP A 61 -5.00 -6.77 -21.24
CA ASP A 61 -6.43 -6.85 -21.59
C ASP A 61 -6.84 -5.81 -22.65
N ASP A 62 -5.93 -4.96 -23.13
CA ASP A 62 -6.25 -3.89 -24.09
C ASP A 62 -6.68 -4.40 -25.48
N GLY A 63 -6.59 -5.72 -25.71
CA GLY A 63 -6.97 -6.38 -26.97
C GLY A 63 -6.03 -6.05 -28.14
N ALA A 64 -4.89 -5.40 -27.89
CA ALA A 64 -3.91 -5.06 -28.90
C ALA A 64 -2.96 -6.23 -29.19
N GLY A 65 -2.28 -6.18 -30.33
CA GLY A 65 -1.28 -7.19 -30.71
C GLY A 65 -0.06 -7.21 -29.77
N SER A 66 0.67 -8.33 -29.77
CA SER A 66 1.84 -8.57 -28.89
C SER A 66 2.87 -7.43 -28.89
N ASP A 67 3.13 -6.84 -30.06
CA ASP A 67 4.10 -5.74 -30.19
C ASP A 67 3.66 -4.47 -29.46
N HIS A 68 2.34 -4.20 -29.41
CA HIS A 68 1.79 -3.09 -28.65
C HIS A 68 1.98 -3.31 -27.15
N GLN A 69 1.61 -4.50 -26.67
CA GLN A 69 1.75 -4.88 -25.26
C GLN A 69 3.21 -4.79 -24.80
N ILE A 70 4.16 -5.27 -25.62
CA ILE A 70 5.60 -5.15 -25.32
C ILE A 70 6.03 -3.69 -25.19
N ARG A 71 5.54 -2.79 -26.07
CA ARG A 71 5.87 -1.36 -25.98
C ARG A 71 5.29 -0.71 -24.73
N GLU A 72 4.05 -1.01 -24.39
CA GLU A 72 3.40 -0.46 -23.20
C GLU A 72 4.03 -0.99 -21.90
N LEU A 73 4.43 -2.27 -21.85
CA LEU A 73 5.19 -2.82 -20.73
C LEU A 73 6.54 -2.11 -20.56
N LYS A 74 7.27 -1.87 -21.65
CA LYS A 74 8.53 -1.09 -21.60
C LYS A 74 8.32 0.32 -21.04
N ARG A 75 7.23 0.99 -21.40
CA ARG A 75 6.86 2.32 -20.87
C ARG A 75 6.54 2.26 -19.38
N LEU A 76 5.81 1.23 -18.95
CA LEU A 76 5.55 1.01 -17.54
C LEU A 76 6.84 0.77 -16.75
N ASP A 77 7.73 -0.09 -17.25
CA ASP A 77 9.01 -0.37 -16.60
C ASP A 77 9.89 0.88 -16.50
N ALA A 78 9.88 1.75 -17.51
CA ALA A 78 10.55 3.06 -17.45
C ALA A 78 9.96 3.97 -16.35
N LEU A 79 8.63 3.99 -16.21
CA LEU A 79 7.96 4.75 -15.14
C LEU A 79 8.28 4.19 -13.74
N LEU A 80 8.31 2.87 -13.58
CA LEU A 80 8.71 2.23 -12.31
C LEU A 80 10.18 2.52 -11.99
N SER A 81 11.05 2.48 -13.00
CA SER A 81 12.45 2.86 -12.86
C SER A 81 12.59 4.30 -12.40
N TYR A 82 11.80 5.23 -12.97
CA TYR A 82 11.75 6.62 -12.52
C TYR A 82 11.35 6.72 -11.03
N CYS A 83 10.34 5.97 -10.60
CA CYS A 83 9.84 6.00 -9.23
C CYS A 83 10.89 5.47 -8.22
N GLU A 84 11.62 4.42 -8.57
CA GLU A 84 12.63 3.80 -7.71
C GLU A 84 14.06 4.35 -7.93
N ALA A 85 14.28 5.29 -8.86
CA ALA A 85 15.60 5.83 -9.19
C ALA A 85 16.29 6.55 -8.02
N SER A 86 17.57 6.24 -7.75
CA SER A 86 18.35 6.82 -6.64
C SER A 86 19.07 8.13 -6.97
N THR A 87 19.04 8.55 -8.22
CA THR A 87 19.65 9.80 -8.70
C THR A 87 18.61 10.91 -8.84
N CYS A 88 19.02 12.14 -9.18
CA CYS A 88 18.11 13.26 -9.34
C CYS A 88 16.91 12.93 -10.27
N ARG A 89 15.68 13.20 -9.81
CA ARG A 89 14.46 12.95 -10.59
C ARG A 89 14.47 13.67 -11.94
N ARG A 90 14.98 14.90 -11.99
CA ARG A 90 15.08 15.67 -13.24
C ARG A 90 16.05 15.03 -14.22
N GLN A 91 17.20 14.54 -13.75
CA GLN A 91 18.16 13.85 -14.61
C GLN A 91 17.54 12.59 -15.21
N VAL A 92 16.84 11.78 -14.41
CA VAL A 92 16.18 10.57 -14.90
C VAL A 92 15.09 10.89 -15.92
N MET A 93 14.28 11.92 -15.64
CA MET A 93 13.22 12.38 -16.55
C MET A 93 13.80 12.87 -17.88
N LEU A 94 14.81 13.74 -17.85
CA LEU A 94 15.41 14.30 -19.07
C LEU A 94 16.19 13.25 -19.87
N ALA A 95 16.90 12.34 -19.18
CA ALA A 95 17.59 11.23 -19.82
C ALA A 95 16.65 10.32 -20.61
N TYR A 96 15.41 10.12 -20.12
CA TYR A 96 14.38 9.37 -20.85
C TYR A 96 14.05 10.01 -22.21
N PHE A 97 14.10 11.34 -22.31
CA PHE A 97 13.88 12.08 -23.55
C PHE A 97 15.18 12.33 -24.36
N GLY A 98 16.29 11.70 -23.97
CA GLY A 98 17.58 11.85 -24.64
C GLY A 98 18.33 13.13 -24.28
N GLU A 99 17.91 13.84 -23.24
CA GLU A 99 18.56 15.05 -22.75
C GLU A 99 19.47 14.76 -21.56
N THR A 100 20.51 15.59 -21.40
CA THR A 100 21.42 15.52 -20.25
C THR A 100 21.26 16.77 -19.39
N ALA A 101 21.40 16.62 -18.09
CA ALA A 101 21.29 17.73 -17.16
C ALA A 101 22.12 17.49 -15.90
N ASP A 102 22.51 18.58 -15.25
CA ASP A 102 23.07 18.55 -13.90
C ASP A 102 22.00 18.25 -12.84
N PRO A 103 22.38 17.79 -11.63
CA PRO A 103 21.45 17.59 -10.53
C PRO A 103 20.64 18.85 -10.22
N CYS A 104 19.31 18.72 -10.10
CA CYS A 104 18.43 19.89 -10.05
C CYS A 104 18.42 20.66 -8.73
N GLY A 105 18.96 20.10 -7.64
CA GLY A 105 18.89 20.69 -6.29
C GLY A 105 17.49 20.85 -5.67
N ASN A 106 16.41 20.43 -6.34
CA ASN A 106 15.01 20.72 -5.95
C ASN A 106 14.06 19.53 -6.22
N CYS A 107 14.53 18.31 -5.96
CA CYS A 107 13.68 17.11 -5.97
C CYS A 107 13.99 16.28 -4.71
N ASP A 108 13.09 15.37 -4.36
CA ASP A 108 13.23 14.51 -3.18
C ASP A 108 14.59 13.81 -3.08
N ASN A 109 15.11 13.29 -4.21
CA ASN A 109 16.44 12.64 -4.23
C ASN A 109 17.62 13.63 -4.14
N CYS A 110 17.46 14.90 -4.50
CA CYS A 110 18.51 15.92 -4.33
C CYS A 110 18.48 16.50 -2.90
N GLU A 111 17.29 16.74 -2.38
CA GLU A 111 17.06 17.31 -1.04
C GLU A 111 17.37 16.30 0.06
N ASN A 112 17.03 15.04 -0.16
CA ASN A 112 17.28 13.96 0.78
C ASN A 112 17.83 12.73 0.04
N PRO A 113 19.13 12.75 -0.34
CA PRO A 113 19.75 11.68 -1.11
C PRO A 113 19.55 10.31 -0.44
N PRO A 114 18.98 9.32 -1.17
CA PRO A 114 18.71 8.02 -0.58
C PRO A 114 20.03 7.29 -0.33
N ALA A 115 20.21 6.77 0.88
CA ALA A 115 21.31 5.86 1.18
C ALA A 115 21.12 4.55 0.40
N MET A 116 22.16 4.11 -0.30
CA MET A 116 22.16 2.82 -1.00
C MET A 116 22.70 1.73 -0.08
N VAL A 117 21.88 0.70 0.15
CA VAL A 117 22.22 -0.43 1.03
C VAL A 117 22.43 -1.69 0.21
N ASP A 118 23.31 -2.56 0.70
CA ASP A 118 23.37 -3.93 0.22
C ASP A 118 22.15 -4.69 0.75
N ALA A 119 21.35 -5.23 -0.17
CA ALA A 119 20.17 -6.03 0.13
C ALA A 119 20.22 -7.39 -0.58
N THR A 120 21.43 -7.87 -0.89
CA THR A 120 21.67 -9.14 -1.57
C THR A 120 21.06 -10.31 -0.81
N GLU A 121 21.43 -10.50 0.46
CA GLU A 121 20.90 -11.60 1.28
C GLU A 121 19.37 -11.56 1.44
N PRO A 122 18.75 -10.42 1.83
CA PRO A 122 17.30 -10.31 1.85
C PRO A 122 16.62 -10.66 0.52
N LEU A 123 17.21 -10.25 -0.61
CA LEU A 123 16.65 -10.55 -1.92
C LEU A 123 16.84 -12.03 -2.27
N GLN A 124 17.97 -12.64 -1.95
CA GLN A 124 18.21 -14.08 -2.13
C GLN A 124 17.17 -14.93 -1.37
N HIS A 125 16.78 -14.54 -0.16
CA HIS A 125 15.70 -15.24 0.57
C HIS A 125 14.36 -15.18 -0.17
N ILE A 126 14.03 -14.03 -0.77
CA ILE A 126 12.81 -13.86 -1.56
C ILE A 126 12.89 -14.67 -2.86
N LEU A 127 14.02 -14.60 -3.57
CA LEU A 127 14.24 -15.32 -4.82
C LEU A 127 14.19 -16.84 -4.59
N ALA A 128 14.82 -17.34 -3.53
CA ALA A 128 14.72 -18.75 -3.15
C ALA A 128 13.28 -19.18 -2.85
N ALA A 129 12.49 -18.34 -2.16
CA ALA A 129 11.07 -18.61 -1.93
C ALA A 129 10.25 -18.59 -3.24
N ILE A 130 10.59 -17.74 -4.21
CA ILE A 130 9.95 -17.76 -5.53
C ILE A 130 10.27 -19.08 -6.26
N GLU A 131 11.53 -19.51 -6.24
CA GLU A 131 12.00 -20.73 -6.91
C GLU A 131 11.39 -22.00 -6.28
N ASP A 132 11.50 -22.16 -4.96
CA ASP A 132 11.02 -23.35 -4.23
C ASP A 132 9.49 -23.52 -4.31
N THR A 133 8.75 -22.41 -4.44
CA THR A 133 7.29 -22.44 -4.61
C THR A 133 6.86 -22.59 -6.08
N GLY A 134 7.82 -22.81 -6.98
CA GLY A 134 7.60 -23.05 -8.41
C GLY A 134 7.19 -21.81 -9.20
N ALA A 135 7.42 -20.60 -8.69
CA ALA A 135 7.06 -19.33 -9.33
C ALA A 135 5.58 -19.22 -9.73
N ARG A 136 4.69 -19.66 -8.83
CA ARG A 136 3.21 -19.69 -9.04
C ARG A 136 2.43 -18.76 -8.11
N PHE A 137 3.13 -18.04 -7.24
CA PHE A 137 2.51 -17.31 -6.15
C PHE A 137 2.87 -15.83 -6.17
N GLY A 138 1.90 -15.01 -5.81
CA GLY A 138 2.09 -13.58 -5.66
C GLY A 138 2.82 -13.22 -4.36
N GLN A 139 3.24 -11.97 -4.30
CA GLN A 139 4.05 -11.39 -3.25
C GLN A 139 3.61 -11.72 -1.82
N ALA A 140 2.31 -11.65 -1.51
CA ALA A 140 1.83 -11.88 -0.15
C ALA A 140 2.18 -13.29 0.36
N HIS A 141 2.05 -14.30 -0.52
CA HIS A 141 2.39 -15.69 -0.18
C HIS A 141 3.89 -15.91 -0.13
N ILE A 142 4.65 -15.35 -1.09
CA ILE A 142 6.11 -15.43 -1.10
C ILE A 142 6.71 -14.84 0.18
N ILE A 143 6.22 -13.67 0.61
CA ILE A 143 6.64 -13.06 1.88
C ILE A 143 6.24 -13.93 3.08
N ALA A 144 5.04 -14.52 3.07
CA ALA A 144 4.60 -15.40 4.15
C ALA A 144 5.50 -16.64 4.28
N VAL A 145 5.84 -17.28 3.17
CA VAL A 145 6.76 -18.42 3.10
C VAL A 145 8.15 -18.02 3.58
N ALA A 146 8.74 -16.98 3.00
CA ALA A 146 10.08 -16.53 3.36
C ALA A 146 10.18 -16.16 4.85
N ARG A 147 9.12 -15.61 5.45
CA ARG A 147 9.07 -15.27 6.88
C ARG A 147 8.71 -16.45 7.79
N GLY A 148 8.33 -17.60 7.23
CA GLY A 148 7.93 -18.78 8.00
C GLY A 148 6.59 -18.58 8.73
N ALA A 149 5.64 -17.93 8.07
CA ALA A 149 4.30 -17.70 8.62
C ALA A 149 3.49 -18.99 8.61
N ASP A 150 2.72 -19.21 9.68
CA ASP A 150 1.79 -20.33 9.76
C ASP A 150 0.43 -19.91 9.18
N THR A 151 0.16 -20.33 7.96
CA THR A 151 -1.11 -20.03 7.26
C THR A 151 -1.66 -21.29 6.63
N ALA A 152 -2.99 -21.42 6.58
CA ALA A 152 -3.66 -22.57 5.96
C ALA A 152 -3.20 -22.80 4.50
N ARG A 153 -2.91 -21.72 3.77
CA ARG A 153 -2.41 -21.80 2.38
C ARG A 153 -1.00 -22.36 2.31
N ILE A 154 -0.12 -22.06 3.26
CA ILE A 154 1.23 -22.63 3.30
C ILE A 154 1.15 -24.15 3.51
N CYS A 155 0.39 -24.59 4.52
CA CYS A 155 0.17 -26.01 4.79
C CYS A 155 -0.48 -26.75 3.61
N GLN A 156 -1.47 -26.12 2.95
CA GLN A 156 -2.15 -26.70 1.79
C GLN A 156 -1.18 -27.06 0.65
N PHE A 157 -0.15 -26.24 0.43
CA PHE A 157 0.85 -26.46 -0.61
C PHE A 157 2.13 -27.12 -0.09
N GLY A 158 2.21 -27.48 1.19
CA GLY A 158 3.38 -28.11 1.82
C GLY A 158 4.62 -27.21 1.88
N HIS A 159 4.44 -25.89 1.81
CA HIS A 159 5.53 -24.92 1.77
C HIS A 159 6.21 -24.67 3.12
N GLU A 160 5.77 -25.33 4.17
CA GLU A 160 6.49 -25.43 5.43
C GLU A 160 7.70 -26.38 5.36
N ASN A 161 7.76 -27.23 4.32
CA ASN A 161 8.78 -28.27 4.16
C ASN A 161 9.88 -27.90 3.14
N ILE A 162 9.83 -26.72 2.53
CA ILE A 162 10.81 -26.26 1.54
C ILE A 162 11.98 -25.52 2.19
N ALA A 163 13.13 -25.52 1.52
CA ALA A 163 14.37 -24.98 2.08
C ALA A 163 14.31 -23.47 2.35
N SER A 164 13.53 -22.71 1.58
CA SER A 164 13.35 -21.26 1.76
C SER A 164 12.42 -20.86 2.91
N TYR A 165 11.65 -21.80 3.48
CA TYR A 165 10.69 -21.50 4.53
C TYR A 165 11.37 -20.89 5.77
N GLY A 166 10.93 -19.70 6.17
CA GLY A 166 11.47 -19.03 7.36
C GLY A 166 12.87 -18.40 7.22
N LYS A 167 13.51 -18.44 6.04
CA LYS A 167 14.85 -17.84 5.86
C LYS A 167 14.90 -16.33 6.15
N ALA A 168 13.80 -15.61 5.92
CA ALA A 168 13.64 -14.18 6.19
C ALA A 168 12.81 -13.89 7.46
N LYS A 169 12.75 -14.81 8.44
CA LYS A 169 11.92 -14.66 9.66
C LYS A 169 12.18 -13.37 10.44
N SER A 170 13.43 -12.93 10.51
CA SER A 170 13.84 -11.70 11.21
C SER A 170 13.49 -10.41 10.46
N ILE A 171 13.13 -10.51 9.17
CA ILE A 171 12.90 -9.36 8.30
C ILE A 171 11.40 -9.00 8.30
N GLY A 172 11.10 -7.72 8.51
CA GLY A 172 9.72 -7.23 8.53
C GLY A 172 9.05 -7.29 7.16
N SER A 173 7.78 -7.69 7.09
CA SER A 173 6.99 -7.69 5.84
C SER A 173 7.03 -6.36 5.08
N PRO A 174 6.92 -5.16 5.72
CA PRO A 174 6.99 -3.89 4.97
C PRO A 174 8.33 -3.68 4.26
N TYR A 175 9.44 -4.16 4.83
CA TYR A 175 10.75 -4.10 4.20
C TYR A 175 10.78 -5.00 2.96
N LEU A 176 10.37 -6.27 3.12
CA LEU A 176 10.31 -7.22 2.01
C LEU A 176 9.37 -6.77 0.89
N GLN A 177 8.29 -6.06 1.23
CA GLN A 177 7.41 -5.46 0.24
C GLN A 177 8.09 -4.36 -0.58
N GLY A 178 8.86 -3.48 0.08
CA GLY A 178 9.66 -2.48 -0.61
C GLY A 178 10.79 -3.08 -1.44
N LEU A 179 11.38 -4.18 -0.95
CA LEU A 179 12.45 -4.89 -1.62
C LEU A 179 11.97 -5.50 -2.94
N ILE A 180 10.84 -6.22 -2.90
CA ILE A 180 10.22 -6.81 -4.10
C ILE A 180 9.87 -5.71 -5.12
N ARG A 181 9.36 -4.56 -4.67
CA ARG A 181 9.03 -3.45 -5.57
C ARG A 181 10.27 -2.87 -6.26
N GLN A 182 11.36 -2.67 -5.53
CA GLN A 182 12.63 -2.22 -6.13
C GLN A 182 13.24 -3.31 -7.05
N ALA A 183 13.09 -4.59 -6.71
CA ALA A 183 13.54 -5.70 -7.56
C ALA A 183 12.72 -5.83 -8.86
N LEU A 184 11.41 -5.55 -8.82
CA LEU A 184 10.55 -5.43 -10.01
C LEU A 184 11.01 -4.26 -10.89
N ALA A 185 11.17 -3.07 -10.29
CA ALA A 185 11.56 -1.87 -11.04
C ALA A 185 12.96 -1.99 -11.68
N SER A 186 13.88 -2.71 -11.05
CA SER A 186 15.23 -2.97 -11.58
C SER A 186 15.32 -4.21 -12.48
N GLY A 187 14.22 -4.94 -12.68
CA GLY A 187 14.11 -6.10 -13.56
C GLY A 187 14.79 -7.37 -13.04
N HIS A 188 14.95 -7.53 -11.72
CA HIS A 188 15.42 -8.79 -11.09
C HIS A 188 14.28 -9.77 -10.85
N ILE A 189 13.07 -9.25 -10.61
CA ILE A 189 11.82 -10.01 -10.48
C ILE A 189 10.90 -9.54 -11.60
N ASP A 190 10.09 -10.45 -12.11
CA ASP A 190 8.99 -10.13 -13.01
C ASP A 190 7.65 -10.67 -12.47
N MET A 191 6.54 -10.25 -13.07
CA MET A 191 5.19 -10.62 -12.64
C MET A 191 4.42 -11.27 -13.79
N ASP A 192 4.10 -12.55 -13.62
CA ASP A 192 3.26 -13.32 -14.53
C ASP A 192 1.78 -13.05 -14.23
N ILE A 193 1.17 -12.27 -15.12
CA ILE A 193 -0.22 -11.82 -15.02
C ILE A 193 -1.19 -12.97 -15.33
N ALA A 194 -0.85 -13.83 -16.31
CA ALA A 194 -1.67 -14.98 -16.68
C ALA A 194 -1.79 -15.98 -15.52
N ARG A 195 -0.79 -16.02 -14.64
CA ARG A 195 -0.79 -16.81 -13.39
C ARG A 195 -1.20 -15.98 -12.16
N PHE A 196 -2.15 -15.05 -12.33
CA PHE A 196 -2.73 -14.24 -11.25
C PHE A 196 -1.72 -13.37 -10.47
N GLY A 197 -0.69 -12.86 -11.14
CA GLY A 197 0.35 -12.02 -10.53
C GLY A 197 1.40 -12.83 -9.78
N ALA A 198 1.72 -14.03 -10.28
CA ALA A 198 2.81 -14.84 -9.75
C ALA A 198 4.14 -14.13 -9.97
N LEU A 199 5.01 -14.13 -8.95
CA LEU A 199 6.35 -13.58 -9.11
C LEU A 199 7.25 -14.60 -9.80
N THR A 200 8.06 -14.14 -10.75
CA THR A 200 9.04 -14.94 -11.48
C THR A 200 10.43 -14.31 -11.37
N ILE A 201 11.47 -15.10 -11.61
CA ILE A 201 12.86 -14.68 -11.51
C ILE A 201 13.39 -14.43 -12.92
N THR A 202 13.95 -13.25 -13.17
CA THR A 202 14.62 -12.93 -14.43
C THR A 202 16.06 -13.42 -14.43
N GLU A 203 16.79 -13.32 -15.55
CA GLU A 203 18.21 -13.66 -15.57
C GLU A 203 19.05 -12.83 -14.58
N LYS A 204 18.72 -11.53 -14.41
CA LYS A 204 19.37 -10.68 -13.40
C LYS A 204 19.09 -11.16 -11.99
N GLY A 205 17.83 -11.53 -11.71
CA GLY A 205 17.47 -12.11 -10.41
C GLY A 205 18.22 -13.41 -10.14
N ARG A 206 18.37 -14.26 -11.17
CA ARG A 206 19.12 -15.52 -11.06
C ARG A 206 20.59 -15.30 -10.74
N ALA A 207 21.23 -14.29 -11.35
CA ALA A 207 22.60 -13.91 -11.02
C ALA A 207 22.76 -13.52 -9.53
N VAL A 208 21.78 -12.82 -8.94
CA VAL A 208 21.79 -12.51 -7.51
C VAL A 208 21.55 -13.75 -6.66
N LEU A 209 20.59 -14.60 -7.04
CA LEU A 209 20.27 -15.85 -6.33
C LEU A 209 21.49 -16.77 -6.22
N GLU A 210 22.28 -16.86 -7.29
CA GLU A 210 23.50 -17.67 -7.37
C GLU A 210 24.75 -16.96 -6.83
N ALA A 211 24.58 -15.80 -6.18
CA ALA A 211 25.66 -14.98 -5.64
C ALA A 211 26.71 -14.54 -6.67
N ARG A 212 26.33 -14.47 -7.96
CA ARG A 212 27.18 -13.96 -9.05
C ARG A 212 27.25 -12.43 -9.05
N GLU A 213 26.16 -11.76 -8.68
CA GLU A 213 26.07 -10.31 -8.62
C GLU A 213 25.44 -9.82 -7.31
N PRO A 214 25.93 -8.71 -6.72
CA PRO A 214 25.30 -8.10 -5.56
C PRO A 214 24.04 -7.33 -5.97
N PHE A 215 23.07 -7.26 -5.07
CA PHE A 215 21.89 -6.40 -5.22
C PHE A 215 21.97 -5.22 -4.24
N ARG A 216 22.02 -4.00 -4.79
CA ARG A 216 21.99 -2.75 -4.01
C ARG A 216 20.74 -1.96 -4.35
N CYS A 217 20.07 -1.48 -3.30
CA CYS A 217 18.82 -0.74 -3.44
C CYS A 217 18.80 0.48 -2.53
N LYS A 218 17.84 1.38 -2.74
CA LYS A 218 17.60 2.46 -1.78
C LYS A 218 17.23 1.87 -0.42
N ALA A 219 17.69 2.50 0.66
CA ALA A 219 17.30 2.16 2.00
C ALA A 219 15.77 2.22 2.12
N ILE A 220 15.14 1.06 2.34
CA ILE A 220 13.70 0.95 2.46
C ILE A 220 13.32 1.44 3.86
N GLN A 221 12.79 2.65 3.92
CA GLN A 221 12.25 3.18 5.16
C GLN A 221 10.98 2.41 5.52
N THR A 222 11.12 1.43 6.40
CA THR A 222 9.97 0.91 7.14
C THR A 222 9.69 1.92 8.22
N SER A 223 8.67 2.76 8.02
CA SER A 223 8.12 3.43 9.19
C SER A 223 7.67 2.31 10.13
N LYS A 224 8.35 2.15 11.28
CA LYS A 224 7.64 1.62 12.44
C LYS A 224 6.36 2.45 12.48
N PRO A 225 5.16 1.86 12.54
CA PRO A 225 4.00 2.66 12.83
C PRO A 225 4.39 3.43 14.09
N LYS A 226 4.64 4.73 13.96
CA LYS A 226 4.68 5.59 15.13
C LYS A 226 3.35 5.25 15.74
N VAL A 227 3.36 4.65 16.93
CA VAL A 227 2.18 4.62 17.77
C VAL A 227 1.84 6.09 17.88
N ARG A 228 0.98 6.58 16.99
CA ARG A 228 0.34 7.86 17.13
C ARG A 228 -0.38 7.63 18.43
N LYS A 229 0.20 8.13 19.54
CA LYS A 229 -0.53 8.34 20.78
C LYS A 229 -1.82 8.96 20.29
N ARG A 230 -2.89 8.17 20.39
CA ARG A 230 -4.20 8.53 19.86
C ARG A 230 -4.48 9.88 20.50
N LYS A 231 -4.41 10.95 19.72
CA LYS A 231 -4.69 12.29 20.23
C LYS A 231 -6.14 12.17 20.68
N LYS A 232 -6.40 12.17 22.00
CA LYS A 232 -7.77 12.19 22.53
C LYS A 232 -8.48 13.30 21.76
N THR A 233 -9.56 12.96 21.08
CA THR A 233 -10.48 13.96 20.54
C THR A 233 -10.90 14.86 21.71
N GLU A 234 -11.07 16.17 21.52
CA GLU A 234 -11.48 17.10 22.60
C GLU A 234 -12.73 16.62 23.36
N ILE A 235 -13.57 15.83 22.69
CA ILE A 235 -14.77 15.18 23.25
C ILE A 235 -14.42 14.03 24.22
N GLU A 236 -13.35 13.24 23.99
CA GLU A 236 -12.93 12.17 24.91
C GLU A 236 -12.21 12.71 26.17
N SER A 237 -11.77 13.98 26.17
CA SER A 237 -11.15 14.64 27.34
C SER A 237 -12.16 15.24 28.32
N THR A 238 -13.40 15.46 27.92
CA THR A 238 -14.47 16.05 28.74
C THR A 238 -15.46 15.03 29.31
N MET A 239 -15.31 13.74 28.97
CA MET A 239 -16.16 12.67 29.50
C MET A 239 -15.80 12.28 30.93
N SER A 240 -16.80 11.90 31.71
CA SER A 240 -16.58 11.34 33.05
C SER A 240 -15.82 10.00 32.96
N GLU A 241 -15.11 9.64 34.02
CA GLU A 241 -14.37 8.37 34.09
C GLU A 241 -15.30 7.15 33.88
N ARG A 242 -16.54 7.23 34.39
CA ARG A 242 -17.56 6.19 34.17
C ARG A 242 -17.97 6.05 32.71
N ASP A 243 -18.19 7.16 32.02
CA ASP A 243 -18.59 7.11 30.60
C ASP A 243 -17.44 6.63 29.72
N HIS A 244 -16.20 6.90 30.13
CA HIS A 244 -15.02 6.36 29.45
C HIS A 244 -14.92 4.83 29.58
N VAL A 245 -15.19 4.28 30.77
CA VAL A 245 -15.20 2.83 30.99
C VAL A 245 -16.29 2.17 30.16
N LEU A 246 -17.52 2.72 30.16
CA LEU A 246 -18.61 2.20 29.33
C LEU A 246 -18.26 2.28 27.84
N LEU A 247 -17.73 3.40 27.37
CA LEU A 247 -17.32 3.57 25.97
C LEU A 247 -16.30 2.50 25.52
N LEU A 248 -15.36 2.11 26.38
CA LEU A 248 -14.41 1.04 26.09
C LEU A 248 -15.11 -0.32 25.92
N ARG A 249 -16.08 -0.63 26.78
CA ARG A 249 -16.89 -1.86 26.68
C ARG A 249 -17.74 -1.87 25.40
N LEU A 250 -18.37 -0.75 25.07
CA LEU A 250 -19.15 -0.60 23.84
C LEU A 250 -18.27 -0.74 22.58
N LYS A 251 -17.06 -0.15 22.58
CA LYS A 251 -16.08 -0.31 21.48
C LYS A 251 -15.63 -1.76 21.34
N ALA A 252 -15.45 -2.50 22.45
CA ALA A 252 -15.11 -3.91 22.43
C ALA A 252 -16.24 -4.76 21.82
N LYS A 253 -17.49 -4.54 22.27
CA LYS A 253 -18.66 -5.25 21.72
C LYS A 253 -18.85 -4.99 20.23
N ARG A 254 -18.64 -3.74 19.79
CA ARG A 254 -18.67 -3.39 18.36
C ARG A 254 -17.64 -4.18 17.54
N MET A 255 -16.42 -4.32 18.06
CA MET A 255 -15.35 -5.06 17.38
C MET A 255 -15.65 -6.56 17.31
N GLU A 256 -16.21 -7.14 18.37
CA GLU A 256 -16.65 -8.53 18.40
C GLU A 256 -17.69 -8.82 17.30
N ILE A 257 -18.76 -8.00 17.24
CA ILE A 257 -19.81 -8.13 16.23
C ILE A 257 -19.27 -7.92 14.80
N ALA A 258 -18.43 -6.91 14.61
CA ALA A 258 -17.83 -6.60 13.32
C ALA A 258 -16.94 -7.75 12.79
N ARG A 259 -16.17 -8.40 13.68
CA ARG A 259 -15.36 -9.57 13.35
C ARG A 259 -16.23 -10.76 12.96
N GLY A 260 -17.30 -11.04 13.71
CA GLY A 260 -18.24 -12.12 13.37
C GLY A 260 -18.91 -11.93 12.00
N LEU A 261 -19.09 -10.69 11.57
CA LEU A 261 -19.68 -10.35 10.26
C LEU A 261 -18.66 -10.22 9.13
N GLY A 262 -17.35 -10.27 9.40
CA GLY A 262 -16.30 -9.99 8.42
C GLY A 262 -16.35 -8.58 7.83
N LYS A 263 -16.87 -7.60 8.57
CA LYS A 263 -17.13 -6.23 8.10
C LYS A 263 -16.40 -5.18 8.95
N PRO A 264 -16.07 -4.00 8.39
CA PRO A 264 -15.52 -2.89 9.17
C PRO A 264 -16.41 -2.47 10.35
N ALA A 265 -15.81 -2.14 11.49
CA ALA A 265 -16.53 -1.89 12.75
C ALA A 265 -17.53 -0.72 12.70
N TYR A 266 -17.26 0.32 11.91
CA TYR A 266 -18.15 1.47 11.78
C TYR A 266 -19.51 1.13 11.15
N ILE A 267 -19.64 -0.03 10.50
CA ILE A 267 -20.91 -0.52 9.93
C ILE A 267 -21.91 -0.88 11.03
N VAL A 268 -21.42 -1.34 12.20
CA VAL A 268 -22.25 -1.66 13.36
C VAL A 268 -22.75 -0.35 13.99
N PHE A 269 -21.84 0.46 14.55
CA PHE A 269 -22.12 1.82 15.03
C PHE A 269 -20.90 2.73 14.85
N SER A 270 -21.15 4.03 14.60
CA SER A 270 -20.08 5.03 14.52
C SER A 270 -19.48 5.33 15.90
N ASP A 271 -18.27 5.90 15.96
CA ASP A 271 -17.70 6.33 17.25
C ASP A 271 -18.58 7.39 17.94
N ALA A 272 -19.20 8.30 17.17
CA ALA A 272 -20.12 9.30 17.71
C ALA A 272 -21.35 8.66 18.36
N THR A 273 -21.91 7.63 17.74
CA THR A 273 -23.05 6.87 18.29
C THR A 273 -22.67 6.18 19.60
N LEU A 274 -21.48 5.55 19.68
CA LEU A 274 -21.04 4.91 20.93
C LEU A 274 -20.78 5.92 22.05
N MET A 275 -20.29 7.11 21.73
CA MET A 275 -20.14 8.20 22.71
C MET A 275 -21.49 8.68 23.22
N ASP A 276 -22.49 8.84 22.35
CA ASP A 276 -23.86 9.22 22.73
C ASP A 276 -24.53 8.11 23.58
N MET A 277 -24.32 6.83 23.25
CA MET A 277 -24.77 5.70 24.09
C MET A 277 -24.13 5.74 25.48
N ALA A 278 -22.83 6.02 25.57
CA ALA A 278 -22.12 6.06 26.85
C ALA A 278 -22.60 7.22 27.74
N GLN A 279 -23.02 8.33 27.14
CA GLN A 279 -23.57 9.49 27.85
C GLN A 279 -25.03 9.28 28.27
N LYS A 280 -25.88 8.74 27.38
CA LYS A 280 -27.32 8.58 27.62
C LYS A 280 -27.69 7.33 28.42
N ARG A 281 -26.87 6.27 28.38
CA ARG A 281 -27.09 4.97 29.06
C ARG A 281 -28.52 4.43 28.88
N PRO A 282 -28.98 4.24 27.63
CA PRO A 282 -30.33 3.76 27.36
C PRO A 282 -30.57 2.39 28.00
N GLY A 283 -31.64 2.30 28.78
CA GLY A 283 -32.07 1.06 29.47
C GLY A 283 -33.25 0.35 28.80
N SER A 284 -33.81 0.91 27.73
CA SER A 284 -34.94 0.32 27.00
C SER A 284 -34.76 0.45 25.49
N ALA A 285 -35.58 -0.29 24.74
CA ALA A 285 -35.64 -0.19 23.29
C ALA A 285 -36.00 1.23 22.82
N GLU A 286 -36.95 1.90 23.48
CA GLU A 286 -37.32 3.27 23.11
C GLU A 286 -36.15 4.24 23.35
N ALA A 287 -35.50 4.17 24.52
CA ALA A 287 -34.38 5.03 24.85
C ALA A 287 -33.18 4.83 23.89
N MET A 288 -33.03 3.63 23.32
CA MET A 288 -31.98 3.32 22.36
C MET A 288 -32.23 3.95 20.98
N LEU A 289 -33.49 4.17 20.60
CA LEU A 289 -33.86 4.85 19.36
C LEU A 289 -33.63 6.37 19.43
N ASP A 290 -33.56 6.94 20.64
CA ASP A 290 -33.21 8.36 20.87
C ASP A 290 -31.70 8.64 20.79
N VAL A 291 -30.88 7.61 20.56
CA VAL A 291 -29.43 7.72 20.36
C VAL A 291 -29.11 8.10 18.91
N SER A 292 -28.28 9.13 18.74
CA SER A 292 -27.89 9.64 17.43
C SER A 292 -27.16 8.59 16.58
N GLY A 293 -27.77 8.23 15.44
CA GLY A 293 -27.24 7.22 14.51
C GLY A 293 -27.76 5.80 14.75
N VAL A 294 -28.69 5.61 15.68
CA VAL A 294 -29.48 4.38 15.85
C VAL A 294 -30.84 4.57 15.17
N GLY A 295 -31.07 3.83 14.07
CA GLY A 295 -32.40 3.72 13.45
C GLY A 295 -33.00 2.34 13.73
N ALA A 296 -34.30 2.17 13.50
CA ALA A 296 -35.04 0.94 13.78
C ALA A 296 -34.34 -0.34 13.27
N VAL A 297 -33.88 -0.33 12.01
CA VAL A 297 -33.16 -1.46 11.40
C VAL A 297 -31.84 -1.78 12.08
N LYS A 298 -31.09 -0.77 12.52
CA LYS A 298 -29.83 -0.97 13.25
C LYS A 298 -30.08 -1.43 14.67
N PHE A 299 -31.15 -0.92 15.29
CA PHE A 299 -31.58 -1.36 16.61
C PHE A 299 -31.97 -2.83 16.60
N GLU A 300 -32.85 -3.27 15.70
CA GLU A 300 -33.23 -4.68 15.58
C GLU A 300 -32.02 -5.60 15.40
N ARG A 301 -31.04 -5.15 14.62
CA ARG A 301 -29.88 -5.98 14.27
C ARG A 301 -28.79 -6.02 15.33
N PHE A 302 -28.56 -4.91 16.04
CA PHE A 302 -27.42 -4.76 16.94
C PHE A 302 -27.80 -4.27 18.34
N GLY A 303 -28.92 -3.54 18.48
CA GLY A 303 -29.37 -2.88 19.70
C GLY A 303 -29.40 -3.77 20.95
N PRO A 304 -30.03 -4.95 20.94
CA PRO A 304 -30.09 -5.83 22.13
C PRO A 304 -28.72 -6.15 22.72
N ALA A 305 -27.74 -6.46 21.87
CA ALA A 305 -26.39 -6.80 22.30
C ALA A 305 -25.63 -5.61 22.94
N PHE A 306 -26.02 -4.37 22.62
CA PHE A 306 -25.45 -3.17 23.26
C PHE A 306 -26.21 -2.79 24.53
N LEU A 307 -27.53 -3.03 24.59
CA LEU A 307 -28.31 -2.88 25.83
C LEU A 307 -27.80 -3.80 26.94
N GLU A 308 -27.42 -5.05 26.61
CA GLU A 308 -26.78 -5.97 27.57
C GLU A 308 -25.47 -5.41 28.16
N VAL A 309 -24.66 -4.75 27.33
CA VAL A 309 -23.39 -4.15 27.76
C VAL A 309 -23.62 -2.94 28.68
N ILE A 310 -24.69 -2.18 28.43
CA ILE A 310 -25.09 -1.01 29.23
C ILE A 310 -25.74 -1.44 30.54
N ALA A 311 -26.52 -2.52 30.53
CA ALA A 311 -27.18 -3.07 31.71
C ALA A 311 -26.22 -3.86 32.63
N GLY A 312 -25.11 -4.38 32.09
CA GLY A 312 -24.03 -5.04 32.84
C GLY A 312 -23.07 -4.09 33.54
N GLU A 313 -23.50 -2.86 33.83
CA GLU A 313 -22.78 -1.83 34.56
C GLU A 313 -23.31 -1.64 35.98
#